data_AF-A0A1D2WGS9-F1
#
_entry.id   AF-A0A1D2WGS9-F1
#
_cell.length_a   1.000
_cell.length_b   1.000
_cell.length_c   1.000
_cell.angle_alpha   90.00
_cell.angle_beta   90.00
_cell.angle_gamma   90.00
#
_symmetry.space_group_name_H-M   'P 1'
#
loop_
_entity.id
_entity.type
_entity.pdbx_description
1 polymer ?
#
loop_
_entity_poly.entity_id
_entity_poly.type
_entity_poly.pdbx_seq_one_letter_code
_entity_poly.pdbx_strand_id
1 'polypeptide(L)'
;MELVLDANILGEVCRGNKEAKKLLENVKEHNLKISKEILKEYKRLLTCKIPNAEMPIEGNGRFLKEWFTIVEKKWKKVKADAEIPICIERLIQSRDFGKKDVVYVQVALKMNNGILIAQEYHFRTAQVCLDSADIKLLDISAGLLELNK
;
A
#
# COMPACT_ATOMS: atom_id res chain seq x y z
N MET A 1 -5.23 12.05 9.59
CA MET A 1 -5.54 11.04 8.56
C MET A 1 -4.60 9.86 8.72
N GLU A 2 -5.16 8.65 8.81
CA GLU A 2 -4.40 7.40 8.88
C GLU A 2 -4.55 6.70 7.53
N LEU A 3 -3.46 6.15 6.99
CA LEU A 3 -3.50 5.41 5.73
C LEU A 3 -2.68 4.12 5.76
N VAL A 4 -2.96 3.23 4.84
CA VAL A 4 -2.19 2.03 4.48
C VAL A 4 -1.80 2.17 3.02
N LEU A 5 -0.60 1.73 2.69
CA LEU A 5 -0.06 1.84 1.34
C LEU A 5 0.29 0.44 0.85
N ASP A 6 -0.13 0.13 -0.37
CA ASP A 6 0.24 -1.13 -1.04
C ASP A 6 1.69 -1.10 -1.53
N ALA A 7 2.38 -2.24 -1.44
CA ALA A 7 3.75 -2.41 -1.92
C ALA A 7 3.86 -2.19 -3.43
N ASN A 8 2.80 -2.42 -4.20
CA ASN A 8 2.82 -2.17 -5.65
C ASN A 8 3.19 -0.74 -6.01
N ILE A 9 2.83 0.24 -5.16
CA ILE A 9 3.19 1.65 -5.34
C ILE A 9 4.70 1.86 -5.36
N LEU A 10 5.45 1.12 -4.53
CA LEU A 10 6.93 1.14 -4.57
C LEU A 10 7.42 0.51 -5.88
N GLY A 11 6.72 -0.51 -6.38
CA GLY A 11 6.98 -1.10 -7.69
C GLY A 11 6.83 -0.09 -8.83
N GLU A 12 5.80 0.76 -8.78
CA GLU A 12 5.60 1.84 -9.74
C GLU A 12 6.72 2.87 -9.73
N VAL A 13 7.23 3.22 -8.54
CA VAL A 13 8.42 4.08 -8.45
C VAL A 13 9.60 3.44 -9.17
N CYS A 14 9.82 2.14 -9.01
CA CYS A 14 10.89 1.45 -9.73
C CYS A 14 10.69 1.44 -11.25
N ARG A 15 9.43 1.45 -11.73
CA ARG A 15 9.07 1.59 -13.16
C ARG A 15 9.14 3.04 -13.67
N GLY A 16 9.46 4.01 -12.83
CA GLY A 16 9.62 5.41 -13.22
C GLY A 16 8.37 6.26 -13.12
N ASN A 17 7.32 5.75 -12.47
CA ASN A 17 6.10 6.51 -12.25
C ASN A 17 6.38 7.70 -11.31
N LYS A 18 6.38 8.91 -11.90
CA LYS A 18 6.64 10.16 -11.16
C LYS A 18 5.55 10.48 -10.15
N GLU A 19 4.30 10.12 -10.43
CA GLU A 19 3.19 10.33 -9.51
C GLU A 19 3.31 9.40 -8.29
N ALA A 20 3.67 8.13 -8.50
CA ALA A 20 3.96 7.21 -7.41
C ALA A 20 5.09 7.73 -6.51
N LYS A 21 6.15 8.28 -7.11
CA LYS A 21 7.27 8.87 -6.36
C LYS A 21 6.81 10.06 -5.52
N LYS A 22 6.06 10.99 -6.11
CA LYS A 22 5.48 12.15 -5.42
C LYS A 22 4.53 11.72 -4.30
N LEU A 23 3.74 10.68 -4.54
CA LEU A 23 2.85 10.10 -3.53
C LEU A 23 3.64 9.61 -2.32
N LEU A 24 4.75 8.87 -2.52
CA LEU A 24 5.62 8.43 -1.43
C LEU A 24 6.21 9.62 -0.65
N GLU A 25 6.62 10.68 -1.35
CA GLU A 25 7.12 11.91 -0.71
C GLU A 25 6.06 12.58 0.17
N ASN A 26 4.78 12.55 -0.22
CA ASN A 26 3.69 13.08 0.59
C ASN A 26 3.38 12.16 1.77
N VAL A 27 3.24 10.85 1.52
CA VAL A 27 2.87 9.83 2.53
C VAL A 27 3.77 9.89 3.77
N LYS A 28 5.05 10.22 3.61
CA LYS A 28 6.01 10.32 4.73
C LYS A 28 5.58 11.34 5.81
N GLU A 29 4.74 12.32 5.46
CA GLU A 29 4.23 13.35 6.37
C GLU A 29 2.92 12.96 7.07
N HIS A 30 2.27 11.88 6.64
CA HIS A 30 1.01 11.40 7.22
C HIS A 30 1.24 10.19 8.15
N ASN A 31 0.17 9.72 8.80
CA ASN A 31 0.23 8.58 9.72
C ASN A 31 0.03 7.26 8.96
N LEU A 32 1.10 6.75 8.34
CA LEU A 32 1.08 5.46 7.65
C LEU A 32 1.10 4.30 8.67
N LYS A 33 0.11 3.40 8.56
CA LYS A 33 0.03 2.17 9.34
C LYS A 33 0.67 1.02 8.59
N ILE A 34 1.49 0.25 9.30
CA ILE A 34 2.34 -0.77 8.68
C ILE A 34 2.44 -1.98 9.60
N SER A 35 2.34 -3.17 9.03
CA SER A 35 2.61 -4.44 9.70
C SER A 35 4.00 -4.99 9.38
N LYS A 36 4.43 -6.05 10.07
CA LYS A 36 5.72 -6.71 9.77
C LYS A 36 5.70 -7.32 8.36
N GLU A 37 4.55 -7.82 7.95
CA GLU A 37 4.27 -8.43 6.67
C GLU A 37 4.41 -7.40 5.54
N ILE A 38 3.81 -6.22 5.69
CA ILE A 38 3.93 -5.11 4.73
C ILE A 38 5.40 -4.65 4.60
N LEU A 39 6.11 -4.48 5.72
CA LEU A 39 7.54 -4.12 5.67
C LEU A 39 8.38 -5.15 4.92
N LYS A 40 8.04 -6.44 5.04
CA LYS A 40 8.73 -7.51 4.31
C LYS A 40 8.49 -7.40 2.81
N GLU A 41 7.31 -6.97 2.39
CA GLU A 41 7.00 -6.70 0.98
C GLU A 41 7.79 -5.51 0.47
N TYR A 42 7.76 -4.38 1.19
CA TYR A 42 8.52 -3.18 0.83
C TYR A 42 10.03 -3.47 0.70
N LYS A 43 10.59 -4.23 1.64
CA LYS A 43 12.02 -4.57 1.67
C LYS A 43 12.49 -5.25 0.37
N ARG A 44 11.62 -6.03 -0.28
CA ARG A 44 11.94 -6.72 -1.55
C ARG A 44 12.08 -5.74 -2.71
N LEU A 45 11.39 -4.60 -2.65
CA LEU A 45 11.31 -3.61 -3.72
C LEU A 45 12.41 -2.53 -3.62
N LEU A 46 13.12 -2.42 -2.49
CA LEU A 46 14.14 -1.38 -2.26
C LEU A 46 15.33 -1.42 -3.23
N THR A 47 15.52 -2.53 -3.96
CA THR A 47 16.59 -2.65 -4.96
C THR A 47 16.11 -2.35 -6.38
N CYS A 48 14.80 -2.14 -6.57
CA CYS A 48 14.15 -2.02 -7.87
C CYS A 48 14.49 -3.14 -8.88
N LYS A 49 14.91 -4.31 -8.38
CA LYS A 49 15.08 -5.52 -9.20
C LYS A 49 13.71 -6.17 -9.43
N ILE A 50 12.91 -5.57 -10.30
CA ILE A 50 11.59 -6.10 -10.69
C ILE A 50 11.77 -6.96 -11.94
N PRO A 51 11.26 -8.21 -11.97
CA PRO A 51 11.24 -9.02 -13.18
C PRO A 51 10.54 -8.27 -14.32
N ASN A 52 11.13 -8.27 -15.51
CA ASN A 52 10.58 -7.66 -16.73
C ASN A 52 10.46 -6.11 -16.72
N ALA A 53 11.16 -5.40 -15.84
CA ALA A 53 11.33 -3.96 -15.98
C ALA A 53 12.40 -3.66 -17.04
N GLU A 54 12.13 -2.71 -17.94
CA GLU A 54 13.11 -2.14 -18.88
C GLU A 54 14.17 -1.33 -18.11
N MET A 55 15.07 -2.06 -17.45
CA MET A 55 16.08 -1.58 -16.51
C MET A 55 15.56 -0.76 -15.32
N PRO A 56 16.04 -1.01 -14.09
CA PRO A 56 15.76 -0.12 -12.97
C PRO A 56 16.28 1.29 -13.30
N ILE A 57 15.40 2.29 -13.20
CA ILE A 57 15.82 3.69 -13.37
C ILE A 57 16.81 4.03 -12.26
N GLU A 58 17.98 4.52 -12.68
CA GLU A 58 19.08 4.86 -11.80
C GLU A 58 18.61 5.85 -10.72
N GLY A 59 18.95 5.58 -9.45
CA GLY A 59 18.58 6.43 -8.31
C GLY A 59 17.23 6.10 -7.64
N ASN A 60 16.27 5.45 -8.30
CA ASN A 60 14.98 5.13 -7.66
C ASN A 60 15.13 4.12 -6.50
N GLY A 61 16.05 3.16 -6.62
CA GLY A 61 16.37 2.27 -5.50
C GLY A 61 17.00 2.99 -4.29
N ARG A 62 17.78 4.06 -4.52
CA ARG A 62 18.33 4.89 -3.43
C ARG A 62 17.20 5.64 -2.72
N PHE A 63 16.34 6.29 -3.49
CA PHE A 63 15.15 6.97 -2.98
C PHE A 63 14.26 6.03 -2.14
N LEU A 64 13.96 4.83 -2.63
CA LEU A 64 13.13 3.88 -1.88
C LEU A 64 13.77 3.43 -0.56
N LYS A 65 15.10 3.25 -0.52
CA LYS A 65 15.82 2.91 0.71
C LYS A 65 15.76 4.04 1.74
N GLU A 66 15.93 5.28 1.30
CA GLU A 66 15.82 6.46 2.16
C GLU A 66 14.39 6.60 2.69
N TRP A 67 13.40 6.53 1.80
CA TRP A 67 11.99 6.54 2.18
C TRP A 67 11.67 5.44 3.19
N PHE A 68 12.05 4.19 2.90
CA PHE A 68 11.81 3.05 3.80
C PHE A 68 12.45 3.24 5.18
N THR A 69 13.63 3.84 5.24
CA THR A 69 14.32 4.11 6.51
C THR A 69 13.56 5.12 7.36
N ILE A 70 12.98 6.16 6.74
CA ILE A 70 12.13 7.15 7.43
C ILE A 70 10.87 6.45 7.95
N VAL A 71 10.21 5.70 7.07
CA VAL A 71 8.99 4.96 7.34
C VAL A 71 9.16 3.98 8.51
N GLU A 72 10.21 3.16 8.50
CA GLU A 72 10.46 2.16 9.53
C GLU A 72 10.74 2.77 10.91
N LYS A 73 11.34 3.97 10.94
CA LYS A 73 11.65 4.68 12.19
C LYS A 73 10.49 5.51 12.72
N LYS A 74 9.70 6.13 11.84
CA LYS A 74 8.68 7.12 12.21
C LYS A 74 7.42 6.49 12.82
N TRP A 75 7.00 5.33 12.32
CA TRP A 75 5.68 4.79 12.66
C TRP A 75 5.72 3.46 13.40
N LYS A 76 4.82 3.34 14.39
CA LYS A 76 4.67 2.11 15.17
C LYS A 76 4.00 1.03 14.33
N LYS A 77 4.60 -0.16 14.36
CA LYS A 77 4.07 -1.35 13.68
C LYS A 77 2.76 -1.77 14.33
N VAL A 78 1.76 -2.10 13.50
CA VAL A 78 0.47 -2.65 13.94
C VAL A 78 0.37 -4.11 13.51
N LYS A 79 -0.34 -4.93 14.28
CA LYS A 79 -0.60 -6.32 13.91
C LYS A 79 -1.68 -6.37 12.83
N ALA A 80 -1.52 -7.25 11.84
CA ALA A 80 -2.54 -7.55 10.83
C ALA A 80 -3.35 -8.79 11.28
N ASP A 81 -4.23 -8.61 12.25
CA ASP A 81 -5.03 -9.68 12.88
C ASP A 81 -6.49 -9.26 13.09
N ALA A 82 -6.94 -8.19 12.42
CA ALA A 82 -8.36 -7.84 12.41
C ALA A 82 -9.17 -8.94 11.72
N GLU A 83 -10.36 -9.20 12.23
CA GLU A 83 -11.34 -10.04 11.56
C GLU A 83 -11.78 -9.35 10.26
N ILE A 84 -11.75 -10.08 9.15
CA ILE A 84 -12.14 -9.54 7.85
C ILE A 84 -13.63 -9.77 7.61
N PRO A 85 -14.31 -8.87 6.88
CA PRO A 85 -15.70 -9.09 6.49
C PRO A 85 -15.86 -10.36 5.66
N ILE A 86 -16.98 -11.07 5.85
CA ILE A 86 -17.35 -12.29 5.09
C ILE A 86 -17.23 -12.08 3.58
N CYS A 87 -17.52 -10.86 3.09
CA CYS A 87 -17.43 -10.59 1.66
C CYS A 87 -15.97 -10.59 1.16
N ILE A 88 -15.00 -10.12 1.95
CA ILE A 88 -13.56 -10.26 1.65
C ILE A 88 -13.15 -11.74 1.71
N GLU A 89 -13.67 -12.51 2.67
CA GLU A 89 -13.41 -13.96 2.73
C GLU A 89 -13.83 -14.69 1.46
N ARG A 90 -14.99 -14.32 0.89
CA ARG A 90 -15.47 -14.88 -0.38
C ARG A 90 -14.57 -14.54 -1.56
N LEU A 91 -14.00 -13.32 -1.60
CA LEU A 91 -13.05 -12.92 -2.64
C LEU A 91 -11.71 -13.68 -2.54
N ILE A 92 -11.30 -14.09 -1.33
CA ILE A 92 -10.14 -14.97 -1.16
C ILE A 92 -10.41 -16.35 -1.76
N GLN A 93 -11.64 -16.87 -1.55
CA GLN A 93 -12.03 -18.19 -2.08
C GLN A 93 -12.11 -18.22 -3.61
N SER A 94 -12.49 -17.11 -4.26
CA SER A 94 -12.50 -17.01 -5.73
C SER A 94 -11.11 -16.88 -6.35
N ARG A 95 -10.05 -16.75 -5.54
CA ARG A 95 -8.64 -16.52 -5.92
C ARG A 95 -8.36 -15.16 -6.57
N ASP A 96 -9.34 -14.26 -6.60
CA ASP A 96 -9.14 -12.90 -7.09
C ASP A 96 -8.38 -12.04 -6.06
N PHE A 97 -8.45 -12.41 -4.78
CA PHE A 97 -7.82 -11.69 -3.68
C PHE A 97 -6.82 -12.58 -2.92
N GLY A 98 -5.53 -12.21 -2.95
CA GLY A 98 -4.46 -12.99 -2.36
C GLY A 98 -4.39 -12.86 -0.83
N LYS A 99 -3.80 -13.86 -0.16
CA LYS A 99 -3.53 -13.81 1.29
C LYS A 99 -2.68 -12.61 1.72
N LYS A 100 -1.91 -12.04 0.80
CA LYS A 100 -1.10 -10.84 1.08
C LYS A 100 -1.95 -9.58 1.07
N ASP A 101 -2.89 -9.49 0.14
CA ASP A 101 -3.80 -8.35 -0.03
C ASP A 101 -4.67 -8.17 1.23
N VAL A 102 -5.06 -9.30 1.84
CA VAL A 102 -5.76 -9.36 3.13
C VAL A 102 -5.01 -8.63 4.26
N VAL A 103 -3.68 -8.69 4.27
CA VAL A 103 -2.88 -8.02 5.31
C VAL A 103 -3.12 -6.51 5.28
N TYR A 104 -3.19 -5.91 4.09
CA TYR A 104 -3.45 -4.47 3.94
C TYR A 104 -4.85 -4.11 4.44
N VAL A 105 -5.85 -4.94 4.11
CA VAL A 105 -7.23 -4.79 4.60
C VAL A 105 -7.28 -4.89 6.12
N GLN A 106 -6.67 -5.91 6.71
CA GLN A 106 -6.65 -6.10 8.17
C GLN A 106 -5.97 -4.94 8.90
N VAL A 107 -4.95 -4.33 8.31
CA VAL A 107 -4.33 -3.13 8.86
C VAL A 107 -5.27 -1.93 8.74
N ALA A 108 -5.95 -1.77 7.59
CA ALA A 108 -6.90 -0.69 7.36
C ALA A 108 -8.12 -0.75 8.30
N LEU A 109 -8.63 -1.95 8.58
CA LEU A 109 -9.74 -2.20 9.51
C LEU A 109 -9.45 -1.76 10.96
N LYS A 110 -8.18 -1.56 11.32
CA LYS A 110 -7.80 -1.07 12.66
C LYS A 110 -7.85 0.44 12.79
N MET A 111 -8.19 1.14 11.71
CA MET A 111 -8.20 2.58 11.64
C MET A 111 -9.65 3.04 11.57
N ASN A 112 -9.96 4.18 12.19
CA ASN A 112 -11.26 4.81 12.03
C ASN A 112 -11.26 5.53 10.68
N ASN A 113 -12.08 5.08 9.73
CA ASN A 113 -12.11 5.58 8.34
C ASN A 113 -10.75 5.39 7.64
N GLY A 114 -10.27 4.15 7.57
CA GLY A 114 -8.97 3.82 7.01
C GLY A 114 -8.90 4.13 5.51
N ILE A 115 -7.82 4.79 5.07
CA ILE A 115 -7.51 4.92 3.66
C ILE A 115 -6.56 3.79 3.26
N LEU A 116 -6.91 3.05 2.22
CA LEU A 116 -6.02 2.11 1.56
C LEU A 116 -5.64 2.68 0.20
N ILE A 117 -4.34 2.94 -0.02
CA ILE A 117 -3.84 3.37 -1.32
C ILE A 117 -3.28 2.17 -2.06
N ALA A 118 -3.99 1.72 -3.10
CA ALA A 118 -3.63 0.59 -3.95
C ALA A 118 -4.22 0.76 -5.35
N GLN A 119 -3.51 0.24 -6.37
CA GLN A 119 -3.92 0.42 -7.78
C GLN A 119 -4.20 -0.91 -8.51
N GLU A 120 -3.86 -2.04 -7.89
CA GLU A 120 -4.02 -3.36 -8.50
C GLU A 120 -5.50 -3.70 -8.71
N TYR A 121 -5.78 -4.50 -9.75
CA TYR A 121 -7.14 -4.84 -10.14
C TYR A 121 -7.91 -5.56 -9.02
N HIS A 122 -7.23 -6.43 -8.25
CA HIS A 122 -7.85 -7.18 -7.16
C HIS A 122 -8.42 -6.31 -6.02
N PHE A 123 -7.81 -5.14 -5.75
CA PHE A 123 -8.37 -4.21 -4.77
C PHE A 123 -9.60 -3.50 -5.33
N ARG A 124 -9.59 -3.16 -6.63
CA ARG A 124 -10.76 -2.57 -7.30
C ARG A 124 -11.96 -3.51 -7.34
N THR A 125 -11.74 -4.80 -7.55
CA THR A 125 -12.83 -5.80 -7.45
C THR A 125 -13.37 -5.94 -6.04
N ALA A 126 -12.59 -5.59 -5.03
CA ALA A 126 -13.00 -5.57 -3.63
C ALA A 126 -13.64 -4.25 -3.17
N GLN A 127 -13.79 -3.23 -4.04
CA GLN A 127 -14.24 -1.89 -3.66
C GLN A 127 -15.52 -1.91 -2.81
N VAL A 128 -16.56 -2.62 -3.25
CA VAL A 128 -17.84 -2.70 -2.54
C VAL A 128 -17.66 -3.27 -1.12
N CYS A 129 -16.77 -4.24 -0.97
CA CYS A 129 -16.44 -4.81 0.33
C CYS A 129 -15.67 -3.84 1.23
N LEU A 130 -14.70 -3.13 0.67
CA LEU A 130 -13.90 -2.14 1.39
C LEU A 130 -14.78 -0.98 1.86
N ASP A 131 -15.66 -0.48 1.00
CA ASP A 131 -16.62 0.58 1.32
C ASP A 131 -17.55 0.15 2.46
N SER A 132 -18.06 -1.10 2.43
CA SER A 132 -18.91 -1.63 3.51
C SER A 132 -18.20 -1.79 4.86
N ALA A 133 -16.86 -1.74 4.85
CA ALA A 133 -16.02 -1.82 6.03
C ALA A 133 -15.38 -0.47 6.39
N ASP A 134 -15.93 0.64 5.87
CA ASP A 134 -15.43 2.00 6.06
C ASP A 134 -13.95 2.18 5.67
N ILE A 135 -13.50 1.43 4.65
CA ILE A 135 -12.16 1.56 4.06
C ILE A 135 -12.28 2.28 2.72
N LYS A 136 -11.70 3.47 2.64
CA LYS A 136 -11.62 4.24 1.39
C LYS A 136 -10.45 3.76 0.55
N LEU A 137 -10.73 3.04 -0.53
CA LEU A 137 -9.72 2.68 -1.53
C LEU A 137 -9.42 3.88 -2.44
N LEU A 138 -8.13 4.20 -2.62
CA LEU A 138 -7.63 5.24 -3.52
C LEU A 138 -6.55 4.68 -4.43
N ASP A 139 -6.55 5.05 -5.70
CA ASP A 139 -5.39 4.87 -6.58
C ASP A 139 -4.33 5.96 -6.33
N ILE A 140 -3.28 5.99 -7.15
CA ILE A 140 -2.19 6.96 -7.01
C ILE A 140 -2.70 8.40 -7.14
N SER A 141 -3.47 8.69 -8.19
CA SER A 141 -3.91 10.04 -8.50
C SER A 141 -4.92 10.56 -7.47
N ALA A 142 -5.88 9.72 -7.06
CA ALA A 142 -6.84 10.04 -6.01
C ALA A 142 -6.15 10.16 -4.63
N GLY A 143 -5.16 9.30 -4.35
CA GLY A 143 -4.32 9.38 -3.15
C GLY A 143 -3.55 10.69 -3.06
N LEU A 144 -2.95 11.15 -4.17
CA LEU A 144 -2.28 12.45 -4.24
C LEU A 144 -3.23 13.61 -3.96
N LEU A 145 -4.44 13.59 -4.53
CA LEU A 145 -5.43 14.64 -4.28
C LEU A 145 -5.86 14.65 -2.81
N GLU A 146 -6.07 13.49 -2.21
CA GLU A 146 -6.49 13.39 -0.81
C GLU A 146 -5.42 13.86 0.17
N LEU A 147 -4.14 13.56 -0.09
CA LEU A 147 -3.03 13.95 0.79
C LEU A 147 -2.69 15.45 0.73
N ASN A 148 -3.15 16.17 -0.30
CA ASN A 148 -2.89 17.61 -0.46
C ASN A 148 -4.05 18.50 0.03
N LYS A 149 -5.10 17.91 0.64
CA LYS A 149 -6.18 18.65 1.30
C LYS A 149 -5.79 19.03 2.72
#